data_AF-A0A117K7Y3-F1
#
_entry.id   AF-A0A117K7Y3-F1
#
_cell.length_a   1.000
_cell.length_b   1.000
_cell.length_c   1.000
_cell.angle_alpha   90.00
_cell.angle_beta   90.00
_cell.angle_gamma   90.00
#
_symmetry.space_group_name_H-M   'P 1'
#
loop_
_entity.id
_entity.type
_entity.pdbx_description
1 polymer ?
#
loop_
_entity_poly.entity_id
_entity_poly.type
_entity_poly.pdbx_seq_one_letter_code
_entity_poly.pdbx_strand_id
1 'polypeptide(L)' 'MYTLTILSLSWQHILIVAIILLLLFGGKKIPELMRGMGSGIKEFKDAVKEEDKPAPKTDNQSSTTNNTSN' A
#
# COMPACT_ATOMS: atom_id res chain seq x y z
N MET A 1 17.25 14.93 -30.80
CA MET A 1 15.79 14.78 -30.98
C MET A 1 15.20 13.83 -29.93
N TYR A 2 15.70 12.61 -29.78
CA TYR A 2 15.22 11.66 -28.76
C TYR A 2 15.45 12.09 -27.30
N THR A 3 16.52 12.82 -26.99
CA THR A 3 16.75 13.35 -25.64
C THR A 3 15.71 14.39 -25.22
N LEU A 4 15.15 15.14 -26.16
CA LEU A 4 14.11 16.14 -25.91
C LEU A 4 12.74 15.50 -25.61
N THR A 5 12.47 14.33 -26.21
CA THR A 5 11.26 13.55 -25.93
C THR A 5 11.33 12.87 -24.57
N ILE A 6 12.52 12.44 -24.13
CA ILE A 6 12.73 11.84 -22.79
C ILE A 6 12.61 12.90 -21.68
N LEU A 7 13.04 14.14 -21.93
CA LEU A 7 12.92 15.26 -20.97
C LEU A 7 11.46 15.72 -20.79
N SER A 8 10.66 15.58 -21.85
CA SER A 8 9.22 15.82 -21.85
C SER A 8 8.53 14.59 -21.26
N LEU A 9 8.64 14.39 -19.95
CA LEU A 9 8.16 13.23 -19.20
C LEU A 9 6.64 13.03 -19.42
N SER A 10 6.33 12.34 -20.49
CA SER A 10 4.99 12.07 -20.98
C SER A 10 4.58 10.70 -20.46
N TRP A 11 3.29 10.53 -20.18
CA TRP A 11 2.71 9.28 -19.66
C TRP A 11 3.10 8.04 -20.48
N GLN A 12 3.37 8.23 -21.78
CA GLN A 12 3.85 7.19 -22.69
C GLN A 12 5.20 6.57 -22.26
N HIS A 13 6.14 7.35 -21.73
CA HIS A 13 7.44 6.83 -21.28
C HIS A 13 7.28 5.98 -20.02
N ILE A 14 6.43 6.40 -19.08
CA ILE A 14 6.11 5.64 -17.87
C ILE A 14 5.48 4.29 -18.24
N LEU A 15 4.56 4.29 -19.22
CA LEU A 15 3.98 3.06 -19.78
C LEU A 15 5.04 2.13 -20.38
N ILE A 16 6.00 2.66 -21.16
CA ILE A 16 7.07 1.86 -21.77
C ILE A 16 7.94 1.20 -20.69
N VAL A 17 8.33 1.96 -19.67
CA VAL A 17 9.16 1.45 -18.56
C VAL A 17 8.37 0.41 -17.75
N ALA A 18 7.09 0.66 -17.49
CA ALA A 18 6.22 -0.29 -16.80
C ALA A 18 6.11 -1.61 -17.57
N ILE A 19 5.97 -1.58 -18.90
CA ILE A 19 5.93 -2.79 -19.74
C ILE A 19 7.26 -3.55 -19.67
N ILE A 20 8.40 -2.85 -19.74
CA ILE A 20 9.72 -3.48 -19.62
C ILE A 20 9.87 -4.15 -18.25
N LEU A 21 9.51 -3.46 -17.16
CA LEU A 21 9.51 -4.04 -15.82
C LEU A 21 8.56 -5.24 -15.71
N LEU A 22 7.40 -5.19 -16.37
CA LEU A 22 6.44 -6.29 -16.42
C LEU A 22 7.00 -7.53 -17.13
N LEU A 23 7.81 -7.34 -18.18
CA LEU A 23 8.46 -8.43 -18.90
C LEU A 23 9.63 -9.03 -18.10
N LEU A 24 10.40 -8.19 -17.40
CA LEU A 24 11.54 -8.63 -16.60
C LEU A 24 11.12 -9.29 -15.28
N PHE A 25 10.19 -8.68 -14.55
CA PHE A 25 9.75 -9.13 -13.23
C PHE A 25 8.46 -9.96 -13.29
N GLY A 26 7.72 -9.92 -14.40
CA GLY A 26 6.42 -10.57 -14.54
C GLY A 26 5.27 -9.76 -13.94
N GLY A 27 4.06 -9.98 -14.45
CA GLY A 27 2.85 -9.27 -14.02
C GLY A 27 2.44 -9.46 -12.55
N LYS A 28 2.95 -10.50 -11.90
CA LYS A 28 2.58 -10.85 -10.52
C LYS A 28 3.48 -10.20 -9.47
N LYS A 29 4.71 -9.81 -9.82
CA LYS A 29 5.68 -9.30 -8.84
C LYS A 29 5.45 -7.84 -8.45
N ILE A 30 5.02 -6.98 -9.38
CA ILE A 30 4.72 -5.58 -9.06
C ILE A 30 3.58 -5.45 -8.03
N PRO A 31 2.42 -6.13 -8.18
CA PRO A 31 1.36 -6.08 -7.17
C PRO A 31 1.75 -6.73 -5.83
N GLU A 32 2.53 -7.81 -5.86
CA GLU A 32 3.02 -8.51 -4.66
C GLU A 32 3.94 -7.61 -3.83
N LEU A 33 4.89 -6.91 -4.48
CA LEU A 33 5.76 -5.92 -3.84
C LEU A 33 4.99 -4.71 -3.32
N MET A 34 4.06 -4.16 -4.11
CA MET A 34 3.20 -3.06 -3.68
C MET A 34 2.33 -3.44 -2.48
N ARG A 35 1.80 -4.67 -2.45
CA ARG A 35 0.99 -5.16 -1.32
C ARG A 35 1.83 -5.25 -0.04
N GLY A 36 3.02 -5.84 -0.11
CA GLY A 36 3.93 -5.96 1.04
C GLY A 36 4.40 -4.58 1.54
N MET A 37 4.83 -3.71 0.63
CA MET A 37 5.25 -2.34 0.96
C MET A 37 4.08 -1.51 1.53
N GLY A 38 2.88 -1.65 0.96
CA GLY A 38 1.69 -0.93 1.38
C GLY A 38 1.25 -1.28 2.80
N SER A 39 1.31 -2.57 3.17
CA SER A 39 1.05 -3.00 4.55
C SER A 39 2.05 -2.39 5.53
N GLY A 40 3.35 -2.44 5.23
CA GLY A 40 4.38 -1.86 6.09
C GLY A 40 4.24 -0.33 6.26
N ILE A 41 3.93 0.40 5.19
CA ILE A 41 3.66 1.85 5.26
C ILE A 41 2.39 2.13 6.08
N LYS A 42 1.37 1.27 5.97
CA LYS A 42 0.13 1.40 6.75
C LYS A 42 0.41 1.21 8.25
N GLU A 43 1.08 0.13 8.61
CA GLU A 43 1.47 -0.18 10.00
C GLU A 43 2.36 0.93 10.60
N PHE A 44 3.33 1.41 9.82
CA PHE A 44 4.17 2.54 10.22
C PHE A 44 3.36 3.80 10.49
N LYS A 45 2.40 4.13 9.60
CA LYS A 45 1.53 5.29 9.78
C LYS A 45 0.58 5.15 10.97
N ASP A 46 0.10 3.95 11.23
CA ASP A 46 -0.79 3.68 12.36
C ASP A 46 -0.03 3.82 13.69
N ALA A 47 1.19 3.29 13.79
CA ALA A 47 2.06 3.44 14.97
C ALA A 47 2.43 4.90 15.24
N VAL A 48 2.86 5.65 14.22
CA VAL A 48 3.19 7.08 14.37
C VAL A 48 1.97 7.90 14.82
N LYS A 49 0.76 7.55 14.37
CA LYS A 49 -0.48 8.23 14.81
C LYS A 49 -0.90 7.89 16.24
N GLU A 50 -0.51 6.73 16.76
CA GLU A 50 -0.75 6.39 18.16
C GLU A 50 0.19 7.15 19.09
N GLU A 51 1.43 7.41 18.67
CA GLU A 51 2.40 8.18 19.45
C GLU A 51 2.06 9.69 19.55
N ASP A 52 1.37 10.25 18.56
CA ASP A 52 0.93 11.66 18.54
C ASP A 52 -0.40 11.92 19.28
N LYS A 53 -1.06 10.90 19.84
CA LYS A 53 -2.30 11.07 20.62
C LYS A 53 -2.04 10.85 22.11
N PRO A 54 -2.37 11.81 23.00
CA PRO A 54 -2.48 11.49 24.41
C PRO A 54 -3.64 10.49 24.57
N ALA A 55 -3.39 9.35 25.22
CA ALA A 55 -4.38 8.33 25.53
C ALA A 55 -5.68 8.94 26.10
N PRO A 56 -6.89 8.37 25.90
CA PRO A 56 -7.17 6.94 25.73
C PRO A 56 -8.22 6.61 24.63
N LYS A 57 -8.39 5.31 24.32
CA LYS A 57 -9.69 4.61 24.34
C LYS A 57 -9.55 3.14 23.93
N THR A 58 -9.80 2.29 24.92
CA THR A 58 -10.20 0.89 24.79
C THR A 58 -11.58 0.83 24.15
N ASP A 59 -11.66 0.47 22.87
CA ASP A 59 -12.93 0.20 22.20
C ASP A 59 -12.93 -1.26 21.70
N ASN A 60 -13.73 -2.07 22.40
CA ASN A 60 -14.03 -3.48 22.15
C ASN A 60 -14.88 -3.69 20.87
N GLN A 61 -14.51 -4.64 20.01
CA GLN A 61 -15.39 -5.45 19.13
C GLN A 61 -14.53 -6.55 18.49
N SER A 62 -14.74 -7.87 18.53
CA SER A 62 -15.88 -8.78 18.73
C SER A 62 -15.25 -10.16 18.99
N SER A 63 -15.59 -10.97 20.01
CA SER A 63 -16.75 -11.87 20.01
C SER A 63 -16.64 -12.82 21.22
N THR A 64 -17.64 -12.86 22.12
CA THR A 64 -17.94 -14.00 23.01
C THR A 64 -19.31 -13.80 23.70
N THR A 65 -20.15 -14.82 23.57
CA THR A 65 -21.31 -15.20 24.41
C THR A 65 -22.52 -14.29 24.45
N ASN A 66 -23.63 -14.76 23.88
CA ASN A 66 -24.98 -14.65 24.48
C ASN A 66 -25.76 -15.93 24.16
N ASN A 67 -25.65 -16.93 25.05
CA ASN A 67 -26.59 -18.04 25.17
C ASN A 67 -27.42 -17.84 26.45
N THR A 68 -28.68 -18.27 26.39
CA THR A 68 -29.61 -18.53 27.50
C THR A 68 -30.51 -17.36 27.90
N SER A 69 -31.68 -17.32 27.25
CA SER A 69 -32.92 -16.70 27.75
C SER A 69 -33.59 -17.70 28.69
N ASN A 70 -33.97 -17.24 29.88
CA ASN A 70 -34.91 -17.91 30.78
C ASN A 70 -36.09 -16.96 31.00
#